data_AF-A0A4Y8AMS8-F1
#
_entry.id   AF-A0A4Y8AMS8-F1
#
_cell.length_a   1.000
_cell.length_b   1.000
_cell.length_c   1.000
_cell.angle_alpha   90.00
_cell.angle_beta   90.00
_cell.angle_gamma   90.00
#
_symmetry.space_group_name_H-M   'P 1'
#
loop_
_entity.id
_entity.type
_entity.pdbx_description
1 polymer ?
#
loop_
_entity_poly.entity_id
_entity_poly.type
_entity_poly.pdbx_seq_one_letter_code
_entity_poly.pdbx_strand_id
1 'polypeptide(L)'
;MPVKQSSQSNYPRHSLEKALRIPKAILEQNAGKESTDIEAAKFLGITNIKGPFSVELSSSLKFGFLEKPAPGQVKPTDLAKRIIRPQSDEDELKGLREAILNAPVISDVYKHYRGENLPDRKFFENTLVDTFKIPNEKLTEFIDIFTESLNKARLIENIGDKQRILDISSERNSPKVDTSLEFKKLSKAASVSASDTCFVMMPFAAPLGQYYRKIFEPAIEKAGLKAVRADDDLFGTGKIIDQIWAGITSAKVLIAELTSRNPNVYYELGLAHALKKPVVLVCSNEQDVPFDLKHIRVIYYDMYDPFWGEKLIEKVAENILSAIANPSETILF
;
A
#
# COMPACT_ATOMS: atom_id res chain seq x y z
N MET A 1 -15.44 32.20 -29.64
CA MET A 1 -14.84 31.55 -28.46
C MET A 1 -14.74 30.06 -28.74
N PRO A 2 -13.56 29.43 -28.64
CA PRO A 2 -13.47 27.99 -28.83
C PRO A 2 -14.16 27.32 -27.64
N VAL A 3 -15.16 26.49 -27.94
CA VAL A 3 -15.81 25.61 -26.96
C VAL A 3 -14.72 24.70 -26.40
N LYS A 4 -14.38 24.85 -25.11
CA LYS A 4 -13.52 23.89 -24.40
C LYS A 4 -14.14 22.50 -24.57
N GLN A 5 -13.57 21.67 -25.43
CA GLN A 5 -13.83 20.24 -25.39
C GLN A 5 -13.48 19.79 -23.98
N SER A 6 -14.46 19.30 -23.23
CA SER A 6 -14.19 18.74 -21.91
C SER A 6 -13.24 17.56 -22.12
N SER A 7 -11.98 17.71 -21.72
CA SER A 7 -11.03 16.60 -21.69
C SER A 7 -11.67 15.47 -20.88
N GLN A 8 -11.86 14.32 -21.51
CA GLN A 8 -12.46 13.16 -20.84
C GLN A 8 -11.60 12.85 -19.61
N SER A 9 -12.20 12.85 -18.42
CA SER A 9 -11.49 12.58 -17.16
C SER A 9 -10.78 11.23 -17.25
N ASN A 10 -9.56 11.14 -16.71
CA ASN A 10 -8.77 9.91 -16.68
C ASN A 10 -9.29 8.87 -15.67
N TYR A 11 -10.18 9.23 -14.74
CA TYR A 11 -10.76 8.33 -13.73
C TYR A 11 -12.30 8.22 -13.88
N PRO A 12 -12.97 7.27 -13.20
CA PRO A 12 -14.43 7.19 -13.16
C PRO A 12 -15.05 8.38 -12.45
N ARG A 13 -16.05 9.02 -13.06
CA ARG A 13 -16.73 10.22 -12.52
C ARG A 13 -18.01 9.88 -11.74
N HIS A 14 -18.22 8.60 -11.47
CA HIS A 14 -19.30 8.05 -10.68
C HIS A 14 -18.71 6.99 -9.77
N SER A 15 -19.33 6.76 -8.62
CA SER A 15 -18.99 5.63 -7.76
C SER A 15 -19.21 4.30 -8.47
N LEU A 16 -18.53 3.29 -7.96
CA LEU A 16 -18.65 1.91 -8.42
C LEU A 16 -20.12 1.43 -8.47
N GLU A 17 -20.94 1.78 -7.48
CA GLU A 17 -22.35 1.39 -7.45
C GLU A 17 -23.17 2.10 -8.53
N LYS A 18 -22.98 3.42 -8.68
CA LYS A 18 -23.66 4.21 -9.71
C LYS A 18 -23.29 3.74 -11.13
N ALA A 19 -22.04 3.35 -11.34
CA ALA A 19 -21.55 2.87 -12.63
C ALA A 19 -22.13 1.49 -13.06
N LEU A 20 -22.81 0.75 -12.17
CA LEU A 20 -23.49 -0.50 -12.54
C LEU A 20 -24.87 -0.30 -13.17
N ARG A 21 -25.41 0.92 -13.15
CA ARG A 21 -26.79 1.19 -13.59
C ARG A 21 -27.02 0.91 -15.09
N ILE A 22 -26.11 1.32 -15.97
CA ILE A 22 -26.18 1.02 -17.42
C ILE A 22 -26.09 -0.48 -17.70
N PRO A 23 -25.05 -1.22 -17.26
CA PRO A 23 -24.97 -2.66 -17.53
C PRO A 23 -26.14 -3.44 -16.93
N LYS A 24 -26.67 -3.02 -15.77
CA LYS A 24 -27.88 -3.60 -15.18
C LYS A 24 -29.10 -3.44 -16.10
N ALA A 25 -29.33 -2.24 -16.64
CA ALA A 25 -30.45 -2.01 -17.55
C ALA A 25 -30.35 -2.84 -18.85
N ILE A 26 -29.14 -3.00 -19.41
CA ILE A 26 -28.93 -3.85 -20.60
C ILE A 26 -29.17 -5.33 -20.25
N LEU A 27 -28.75 -5.78 -19.07
CA LEU A 27 -29.00 -7.16 -18.61
C LEU A 27 -30.48 -7.45 -18.41
N GLU A 28 -31.22 -6.52 -17.82
CA GLU A 28 -32.65 -6.68 -17.52
C GLU A 28 -33.53 -6.58 -18.77
N GLN A 29 -33.20 -5.67 -19.70
CA GLN A 29 -34.07 -5.39 -20.86
C GLN A 29 -33.65 -6.08 -22.16
N ASN A 30 -32.37 -6.48 -22.29
CA ASN A 30 -31.85 -7.12 -23.50
C ASN A 30 -31.02 -8.38 -23.21
N ALA A 31 -31.20 -8.99 -22.03
CA ALA A 31 -30.48 -10.20 -21.61
C ALA A 31 -28.95 -10.09 -21.71
N GLY A 32 -28.40 -8.86 -21.61
CA GLY A 32 -26.96 -8.60 -21.67
C GLY A 32 -26.35 -8.71 -23.07
N LYS A 33 -27.18 -8.76 -24.12
CA LYS A 33 -26.72 -8.70 -25.50
C LYS A 33 -26.18 -7.30 -25.81
N GLU A 34 -25.32 -7.24 -26.80
CA GLU A 34 -24.82 -5.99 -27.37
C GLU A 34 -25.98 -5.07 -27.79
N SER A 35 -25.81 -3.78 -27.53
CA SER A 35 -26.76 -2.73 -27.87
C SER A 35 -26.03 -1.44 -28.24
N THR A 36 -26.67 -0.57 -29.01
CA THR A 36 -26.15 0.78 -29.26
C THR A 36 -26.20 1.64 -27.99
N ASP A 37 -25.36 2.68 -27.92
CA ASP A 37 -25.40 3.67 -26.82
C ASP A 37 -26.80 4.31 -26.67
N ILE A 38 -27.53 4.46 -27.77
CA ILE A 38 -28.90 5.00 -27.80
C ILE A 38 -29.90 4.00 -27.17
N GLU A 39 -29.82 2.73 -27.51
CA GLU A 39 -30.66 1.69 -26.92
C GLU A 39 -30.41 1.53 -25.43
N ALA A 40 -29.14 1.51 -25.02
CA ALA A 40 -28.75 1.48 -23.61
C ALA A 40 -29.32 2.67 -22.82
N ALA A 41 -29.32 3.87 -23.40
CA ALA A 41 -29.95 5.04 -22.79
C ALA A 41 -31.48 4.91 -22.72
N LYS A 42 -32.12 4.39 -23.77
CA LYS A 42 -33.58 4.15 -23.80
C LYS A 42 -34.02 3.18 -22.70
N PHE A 43 -33.24 2.13 -22.42
CA PHE A 43 -33.54 1.21 -21.32
C PHE A 43 -33.62 1.95 -19.96
N LEU A 44 -32.91 3.06 -19.80
CA LEU A 44 -32.93 3.89 -18.60
C LEU A 44 -33.95 5.04 -18.68
N GLY A 45 -34.77 5.11 -19.72
CA GLY A 45 -35.69 6.23 -19.95
C GLY A 45 -34.99 7.55 -20.32
N ILE A 46 -33.74 7.48 -20.79
CA ILE A 46 -32.93 8.65 -21.12
C ILE A 46 -32.99 8.94 -22.62
N THR A 47 -33.34 10.17 -22.97
CA THR A 47 -33.46 10.63 -24.36
C THR A 47 -32.20 11.36 -24.85
N ASN A 48 -31.48 12.05 -23.97
CA ASN A 48 -30.24 12.75 -24.31
C ASN A 48 -29.01 11.95 -23.86
N ILE A 49 -28.29 11.39 -24.82
CA ILE A 49 -27.08 10.58 -24.57
C ILE A 49 -25.82 11.44 -24.34
N LYS A 50 -25.87 12.76 -24.60
CA LYS A 50 -24.77 13.67 -24.34
C LYS A 50 -24.79 14.11 -22.87
N GLY A 51 -23.61 14.50 -22.34
CA GLY A 51 -23.51 14.99 -20.97
C GLY A 51 -23.61 13.85 -19.94
N PRO A 52 -24.58 13.85 -19.01
CA PRO A 52 -24.61 12.91 -17.87
C PRO A 52 -24.48 11.43 -18.26
N PHE A 53 -25.26 10.97 -19.26
CA PHE A 53 -25.22 9.59 -19.71
C PHE A 53 -23.84 9.20 -20.27
N SER A 54 -23.23 10.06 -21.08
CA SER A 54 -21.89 9.83 -21.63
C SER A 54 -20.81 9.75 -20.55
N VAL A 55 -20.94 10.55 -19.48
CA VAL A 55 -20.01 10.52 -18.32
C VAL A 55 -20.18 9.24 -17.50
N GLU A 56 -21.41 8.79 -17.29
CA GLU A 56 -21.71 7.52 -16.61
C GLU A 56 -21.26 6.31 -17.43
N LEU A 57 -21.49 6.33 -18.74
CA LEU A 57 -21.00 5.32 -19.66
C LEU A 57 -19.47 5.24 -19.61
N SER A 58 -18.79 6.39 -19.63
CA SER A 58 -17.33 6.43 -19.48
C SER A 58 -16.85 5.89 -18.13
N SER A 59 -17.61 6.10 -17.05
CA SER A 59 -17.29 5.58 -15.72
C SER A 59 -17.44 4.06 -15.69
N SER A 60 -18.53 3.54 -16.27
CA SER A 60 -18.82 2.12 -16.41
C SER A 60 -17.74 1.36 -17.20
N LEU A 61 -17.26 1.97 -18.29
CA LEU A 61 -16.14 1.44 -19.08
C LEU A 61 -14.84 1.37 -18.25
N LYS A 62 -14.54 2.40 -17.46
CA LYS A 62 -13.32 2.46 -16.65
C LYS A 62 -13.29 1.45 -15.49
N PHE A 63 -14.44 1.16 -14.88
CA PHE A 63 -14.55 0.06 -13.91
C PHE A 63 -14.51 -1.33 -14.57
N GLY A 64 -14.57 -1.41 -15.90
CA GLY A 64 -14.60 -2.68 -16.65
C GLY A 64 -15.98 -3.34 -16.67
N PHE A 65 -17.06 -2.61 -16.39
CA PHE A 65 -18.42 -3.16 -16.42
C PHE A 65 -19.01 -3.26 -17.82
N LEU A 66 -18.52 -2.42 -18.73
CA LEU A 66 -18.92 -2.41 -20.13
C LEU A 66 -17.68 -2.57 -21.01
N GLU A 67 -17.89 -3.12 -22.20
CA GLU A 67 -16.93 -3.14 -23.31
C GLU A 67 -17.54 -2.47 -24.54
N LYS A 68 -16.67 -2.00 -25.45
CA LYS A 68 -17.05 -1.41 -26.75
C LYS A 68 -16.77 -2.42 -27.87
N PRO A 69 -17.73 -3.27 -28.26
CA PRO A 69 -17.53 -4.23 -29.36
C PRO A 69 -17.33 -3.53 -30.72
N ALA A 70 -18.00 -2.40 -30.95
CA ALA A 70 -17.73 -1.50 -32.06
C ALA A 70 -18.03 -0.03 -31.68
N PRO A 71 -17.63 0.95 -32.51
CA PRO A 71 -17.95 2.36 -32.27
C PRO A 71 -19.46 2.58 -32.09
N GLY A 72 -19.85 3.20 -30.97
CA GLY A 72 -21.25 3.49 -30.64
C GLY A 72 -22.06 2.29 -30.11
N GLN A 73 -21.43 1.13 -29.92
CA GLN A 73 -22.04 -0.06 -29.31
C GLN A 73 -21.44 -0.37 -27.96
N VAL A 74 -22.22 -0.96 -27.06
CA VAL A 74 -21.84 -1.32 -25.70
C VAL A 74 -22.40 -2.68 -25.33
N LYS A 75 -21.68 -3.37 -24.45
CA LYS A 75 -22.08 -4.67 -23.95
C LYS A 75 -21.60 -4.87 -22.50
N PRO A 76 -22.42 -5.44 -21.60
CA PRO A 76 -21.98 -5.85 -20.27
C PRO A 76 -20.91 -6.94 -20.32
N THR A 77 -19.82 -6.72 -19.59
CA THR A 77 -18.73 -7.70 -19.44
C THR A 77 -19.14 -8.85 -18.52
N ASP A 78 -18.37 -9.93 -18.50
CA ASP A 78 -18.60 -11.02 -17.55
C ASP A 78 -18.34 -10.59 -16.10
N LEU A 79 -17.49 -9.58 -15.87
CA LEU A 79 -17.34 -8.92 -14.58
C LEU A 79 -18.67 -8.29 -14.12
N ALA A 80 -19.32 -7.49 -14.97
CA ALA A 80 -20.61 -6.91 -14.63
C ALA A 80 -21.68 -7.97 -14.37
N LYS A 81 -21.71 -9.05 -15.17
CA LYS A 81 -22.66 -10.16 -14.95
C LYS A 81 -22.45 -10.84 -13.60
N ARG A 82 -21.21 -11.15 -13.21
CA ARG A 82 -20.89 -11.75 -11.90
C ARG A 82 -21.33 -10.86 -10.74
N ILE A 83 -21.22 -9.55 -10.89
CA ILE A 83 -21.65 -8.59 -9.85
C ILE A 83 -23.17 -8.48 -9.79
N ILE A 84 -23.85 -8.35 -10.93
CA ILE A 84 -25.29 -8.06 -11.00
C ILE A 84 -26.13 -9.33 -10.81
N ARG A 85 -25.61 -10.49 -11.22
CA ARG A 85 -26.23 -11.81 -11.12
C ARG A 85 -25.20 -12.83 -10.61
N PRO A 86 -24.81 -12.74 -9.33
CA PRO A 86 -23.85 -13.65 -8.73
C PRO A 86 -24.37 -15.10 -8.74
N GLN A 87 -23.47 -16.06 -8.95
CA GLN A 87 -23.75 -17.50 -8.85
C GLN A 87 -23.23 -18.10 -7.54
N SER A 88 -22.37 -17.37 -6.84
CA SER A 88 -21.87 -17.68 -5.50
C SER A 88 -21.94 -16.45 -4.59
N ASP A 89 -21.94 -16.68 -3.26
CA ASP A 89 -21.95 -15.62 -2.25
C ASP A 89 -20.71 -14.70 -2.32
N GLU A 90 -19.64 -15.14 -2.98
CA GLU A 90 -18.39 -14.38 -3.11
C GLU A 90 -18.27 -13.62 -4.43
N ASP A 91 -19.08 -13.95 -5.45
CA ASP A 91 -18.95 -13.41 -6.80
C ASP A 91 -19.11 -11.89 -6.84
N GLU A 92 -20.12 -11.38 -6.14
CA GLU A 92 -20.40 -9.95 -6.09
C GLU A 92 -19.19 -9.22 -5.49
N LEU A 93 -18.77 -9.61 -4.28
CA LEU A 93 -17.69 -8.92 -3.57
C LEU A 93 -16.36 -9.00 -4.33
N LYS A 94 -16.00 -10.18 -4.86
CA LYS A 94 -14.79 -10.37 -5.68
C LYS A 94 -14.84 -9.51 -6.95
N GLY A 95 -15.99 -9.45 -7.61
CA GLY A 95 -16.19 -8.60 -8.78
C GLY A 95 -16.06 -7.10 -8.47
N LEU A 96 -16.68 -6.63 -7.38
CA LEU A 96 -16.57 -5.22 -6.97
C LEU A 96 -15.09 -4.84 -6.70
N ARG A 97 -14.32 -5.72 -6.07
CA ARG A 97 -12.88 -5.53 -5.82
C ARG A 97 -12.05 -5.52 -7.10
N GLU A 98 -12.34 -6.42 -8.02
CA GLU A 98 -11.71 -6.44 -9.36
C GLU A 98 -11.98 -5.13 -10.11
N ALA A 99 -13.20 -4.59 -10.02
CA ALA A 99 -13.56 -3.32 -10.65
C ALA A 99 -12.75 -2.13 -10.10
N ILE A 100 -12.46 -2.09 -8.80
CA ILE A 100 -11.57 -1.08 -8.19
C ILE A 100 -10.16 -1.16 -8.78
N LEU A 101 -9.65 -2.36 -9.03
CA LEU A 101 -8.33 -2.57 -9.63
C LEU A 101 -8.28 -2.21 -11.12
N ASN A 102 -9.40 -2.29 -11.83
CA ASN A 102 -9.52 -1.87 -13.22
C ASN A 102 -9.65 -0.35 -13.37
N ALA A 103 -10.25 0.33 -12.39
CA ALA A 103 -10.52 1.76 -12.42
C ALA A 103 -9.22 2.60 -12.40
N PRO A 104 -8.88 3.34 -13.47
CA PRO A 104 -7.65 4.13 -13.50
C PRO A 104 -7.67 5.23 -12.44
N VAL A 105 -6.48 5.55 -11.91
CA VAL A 105 -6.25 6.46 -10.78
C VAL A 105 -6.84 5.97 -9.45
N ILE A 106 -8.09 5.49 -9.41
CA ILE A 106 -8.66 4.84 -8.21
C ILE A 106 -7.81 3.63 -7.80
N SER A 107 -7.45 2.76 -8.75
CA SER A 107 -6.53 1.64 -8.54
C SER A 107 -5.18 2.12 -7.98
N ASP A 108 -4.64 3.22 -8.51
CA ASP A 108 -3.31 3.69 -8.15
C ASP A 108 -3.30 4.26 -6.73
N VAL A 109 -4.33 5.05 -6.39
CA VAL A 109 -4.56 5.56 -5.03
C VAL A 109 -4.81 4.40 -4.06
N TYR A 110 -5.66 3.43 -4.43
CA TYR A 110 -5.88 2.23 -3.61
C TYR A 110 -4.58 1.47 -3.37
N LYS A 111 -3.78 1.20 -4.41
CA LYS A 111 -2.49 0.49 -4.29
C LYS A 111 -1.47 1.24 -3.45
N HIS A 112 -1.51 2.57 -3.45
CA HIS A 112 -0.62 3.40 -2.65
C HIS A 112 -0.97 3.36 -1.15
N TYR A 113 -2.26 3.27 -0.82
CA TYR A 113 -2.72 3.26 0.58
C TYR A 113 -3.15 1.89 1.12
N ARG A 114 -3.22 0.83 0.31
CA ARG A 114 -3.67 -0.50 0.77
C ARG A 114 -2.81 -1.01 1.93
N GLY A 115 -3.47 -1.51 2.96
CA GLY A 115 -2.83 -1.95 4.21
C GLY A 115 -2.52 -0.82 5.18
N GLU A 116 -2.83 0.44 4.86
CA GLU A 116 -2.47 1.61 5.64
C GLU A 116 -3.71 2.42 6.07
N ASN A 117 -3.55 3.26 7.09
CA ASN A 117 -4.55 4.28 7.40
C ASN A 117 -4.46 5.44 6.40
N LEU A 118 -5.61 5.92 5.93
CA LEU A 118 -5.68 7.16 5.20
C LEU A 118 -5.19 8.30 6.09
N PRO A 119 -4.40 9.21 5.52
CA PRO A 119 -3.91 10.35 6.26
C PRO A 119 -5.02 11.38 6.50
N ASP A 120 -4.74 12.37 7.37
CA ASP A 120 -5.66 13.48 7.56
C ASP A 120 -5.94 14.19 6.24
N ARG A 121 -7.16 14.73 6.13
CA ARG A 121 -7.73 15.23 4.87
C ARG A 121 -6.78 16.14 4.07
N LYS A 122 -6.10 17.07 4.74
CA LYS A 122 -5.16 18.00 4.11
C LYS A 122 -4.00 17.27 3.40
N PHE A 123 -3.41 16.26 4.04
CA PHE A 123 -2.29 15.52 3.45
C PHE A 123 -2.74 14.55 2.37
N PHE A 124 -3.95 13.98 2.52
CA PHE A 124 -4.56 13.18 1.47
C PHE A 124 -4.76 14.02 0.21
N GLU A 125 -5.38 15.20 0.34
CA GLU A 125 -5.61 16.15 -0.75
C GLU A 125 -4.30 16.55 -1.45
N ASN A 126 -3.25 16.89 -0.69
CA ASN A 126 -1.94 17.20 -1.26
C ASN A 126 -1.38 16.03 -2.09
N THR A 127 -1.46 14.80 -1.57
CA THR A 127 -0.96 13.61 -2.29
C THR A 127 -1.74 13.37 -3.58
N LEU A 128 -3.07 13.56 -3.57
CA LEU A 128 -3.92 13.46 -4.75
C LEU A 128 -3.52 14.45 -5.85
N VAL A 129 -3.15 15.68 -5.48
CA VAL A 129 -2.67 16.69 -6.42
C VAL A 129 -1.25 16.38 -6.91
N ASP A 130 -0.32 16.18 -5.98
CA ASP A 130 1.12 16.15 -6.29
C ASP A 130 1.53 14.83 -6.95
N THR A 131 0.95 13.71 -6.49
CA THR A 131 1.31 12.37 -6.97
C THR A 131 0.36 11.89 -8.06
N PHE A 132 -0.95 11.94 -7.81
CA PHE A 132 -1.98 11.39 -8.71
C PHE A 132 -2.50 12.39 -9.74
N LYS A 133 -2.00 13.63 -9.70
CA LYS A 133 -2.32 14.71 -10.66
C LYS A 133 -3.82 14.99 -10.76
N ILE A 134 -4.55 14.83 -9.65
CA ILE A 134 -5.95 15.23 -9.54
C ILE A 134 -6.01 16.76 -9.45
N PRO A 135 -6.76 17.46 -10.34
CA PRO A 135 -6.92 18.91 -10.24
C PRO A 135 -7.60 19.32 -8.93
N ASN A 136 -7.17 20.44 -8.34
CA ASN A 136 -7.70 20.94 -7.06
C ASN A 136 -9.22 21.07 -7.06
N GLU A 137 -9.80 21.58 -8.14
CA GLU A 137 -11.25 21.75 -8.30
C GLU A 137 -12.03 20.44 -8.38
N LYS A 138 -11.34 19.30 -8.48
CA LYS A 138 -11.92 17.96 -8.57
C LYS A 138 -11.68 17.10 -7.33
N LEU A 139 -10.96 17.60 -6.33
CA LEU A 139 -10.57 16.81 -5.16
C LEU A 139 -11.77 16.26 -4.39
N THR A 140 -12.71 17.11 -3.99
CA THR A 140 -13.90 16.68 -3.23
C THR A 140 -14.66 15.60 -3.98
N GLU A 141 -14.91 15.81 -5.27
CA GLU A 141 -15.63 14.84 -6.11
C GLU A 141 -14.87 13.51 -6.22
N PHE A 142 -13.55 13.55 -6.43
CA PHE A 142 -12.73 12.35 -6.51
C PHE A 142 -12.74 11.58 -5.18
N ILE A 143 -12.57 12.29 -4.05
CA ILE A 143 -12.55 11.69 -2.70
C ILE A 143 -13.89 11.03 -2.40
N ASP A 144 -15.01 11.67 -2.74
CA ASP A 144 -16.35 11.11 -2.56
C ASP A 144 -16.52 9.83 -3.38
N ILE A 145 -16.16 9.86 -4.67
CA ILE A 145 -16.22 8.69 -5.56
C ILE A 145 -15.33 7.57 -5.06
N PHE A 146 -14.09 7.87 -4.69
CA PHE A 146 -13.12 6.91 -4.18
C PHE A 146 -13.65 6.23 -2.92
N THR A 147 -14.09 7.03 -1.94
CA THR A 147 -14.57 6.55 -0.64
C THR A 147 -15.85 5.73 -0.80
N GLU A 148 -16.84 6.21 -1.57
CA GLU A 148 -18.09 5.48 -1.85
C GLU A 148 -17.79 4.13 -2.54
N SER A 149 -16.86 4.12 -3.49
CA SER A 149 -16.50 2.90 -4.22
C SER A 149 -15.76 1.88 -3.35
N LEU A 150 -14.81 2.32 -2.53
CA LEU A 150 -14.07 1.43 -1.62
C LEU A 150 -14.98 0.88 -0.51
N ASN A 151 -15.93 1.69 0.00
CA ASN A 151 -16.92 1.20 0.96
C ASN A 151 -17.78 0.08 0.36
N LYS A 152 -18.28 0.28 -0.88
CA LYS A 152 -19.07 -0.74 -1.57
C LYS A 152 -18.27 -2.04 -1.78
N ALA A 153 -16.98 -1.93 -2.11
CA ALA A 153 -16.08 -3.07 -2.29
C ALA A 153 -15.54 -3.67 -0.97
N ARG A 154 -15.93 -3.14 0.20
CA ARG A 154 -15.40 -3.49 1.52
C ARG A 154 -13.87 -3.46 1.57
N LEU A 155 -13.30 -2.38 1.04
CA LEU A 155 -11.87 -2.10 0.97
C LEU A 155 -11.43 -0.96 1.89
N ILE A 156 -12.36 -0.40 2.66
CA ILE A 156 -12.09 0.65 3.64
C ILE A 156 -12.91 0.35 4.90
N GLU A 157 -12.33 0.60 6.07
CA GLU A 157 -13.00 0.47 7.36
C GLU A 157 -12.63 1.64 8.27
N ASN A 158 -13.48 1.95 9.24
CA ASN A 158 -13.19 2.98 10.23
C ASN A 158 -12.56 2.34 11.48
N ILE A 159 -11.39 2.81 11.88
CA ILE A 159 -10.68 2.43 13.11
C ILE A 159 -10.55 3.68 13.98
N GLY A 160 -11.47 3.80 14.95
CA GLY A 160 -11.63 5.04 15.71
C GLY A 160 -11.98 6.20 14.77
N ASP A 161 -11.17 7.26 14.80
CA ASP A 161 -11.35 8.44 13.95
C ASP A 161 -10.63 8.34 12.59
N LYS A 162 -9.87 7.26 12.35
CA LYS A 162 -9.10 7.05 11.12
C LYS A 162 -9.81 6.07 10.20
N GLN A 163 -9.62 6.21 8.90
CA GLN A 163 -10.08 5.23 7.91
C GLN A 163 -8.91 4.38 7.43
N ARG A 164 -9.01 3.06 7.45
CA ARG A 164 -7.97 2.14 6.97
C ARG A 164 -8.36 1.55 5.63
N ILE A 165 -7.45 1.60 4.65
CA ILE A 165 -7.60 0.88 3.40
C ILE A 165 -7.12 -0.56 3.60
N LEU A 166 -7.97 -1.52 3.25
CA LEU A 166 -7.70 -2.94 3.42
C LEU A 166 -6.85 -3.48 2.27
N ASP A 167 -5.78 -4.21 2.59
CA ASP A 167 -5.07 -5.03 1.62
C ASP A 167 -5.73 -6.40 1.56
N ILE A 168 -6.32 -6.71 0.42
CA ILE A 168 -6.96 -8.00 0.13
C ILE A 168 -6.26 -8.72 -1.02
N SER A 169 -5.14 -8.17 -1.52
CA SER A 169 -4.38 -8.79 -2.59
C SER A 169 -3.70 -10.10 -2.15
N SER A 170 -3.65 -10.32 -0.84
CA SER A 170 -3.23 -11.53 -0.13
C SER A 170 -4.36 -12.52 0.18
N GLU A 171 -5.61 -12.31 -0.28
CA GLU A 171 -6.67 -13.34 -0.21
C GLU A 171 -6.42 -14.53 -1.17
N ARG A 172 -5.23 -14.65 -1.75
CA ARG A 172 -4.59 -15.97 -1.92
C ARG A 172 -3.93 -16.35 -0.59
N ASN A 173 -4.72 -16.96 0.30
CA ASN A 173 -4.34 -17.47 1.62
C ASN A 173 -3.87 -16.43 2.64
N SER A 174 -4.80 -15.91 3.46
CA SER A 174 -4.73 -15.96 4.94
C SER A 174 -5.92 -15.21 5.59
N PRO A 175 -6.44 -15.64 6.75
CA PRO A 175 -7.53 -14.96 7.45
C PRO A 175 -7.07 -13.64 8.09
N LYS A 176 -7.99 -12.68 8.18
CA LYS A 176 -7.82 -11.37 8.83
C LYS A 176 -7.14 -11.47 10.20
N VAL A 177 -6.04 -10.75 10.40
CA VAL A 177 -5.47 -10.53 11.72
C VAL A 177 -5.63 -9.05 12.09
N ASP A 178 -6.24 -8.83 13.25
CA ASP A 178 -6.21 -7.57 13.98
C ASP A 178 -4.75 -7.26 14.33
N THR A 179 -4.16 -6.25 13.71
CA THR A 179 -2.74 -5.89 13.85
C THR A 179 -2.35 -5.61 15.30
N SER A 180 -3.30 -5.18 16.16
CA SER A 180 -3.05 -4.99 17.58
C SER A 180 -2.93 -6.32 18.35
N LEU A 181 -3.70 -7.34 17.94
CA LEU A 181 -3.61 -8.70 18.47
C LEU A 181 -2.42 -9.45 17.86
N GLU A 182 -2.11 -9.22 16.58
CA GLU A 182 -0.94 -9.81 15.92
C GLU A 182 0.36 -9.29 16.52
N PHE A 183 0.49 -7.98 16.70
CA PHE A 183 1.65 -7.38 17.36
C PHE A 183 1.82 -7.92 18.79
N LYS A 184 0.71 -8.07 19.53
CA LYS A 184 0.73 -8.70 20.88
C LYS A 184 1.08 -10.19 20.85
N LYS A 185 0.69 -10.92 19.80
CA LYS A 185 1.06 -12.34 19.61
C LYS A 185 2.54 -12.46 19.24
N LEU A 186 3.01 -11.64 18.31
CA LEU A 186 4.41 -11.54 17.89
C LEU A 186 5.32 -11.18 19.05
N SER A 187 4.96 -10.17 19.85
CA SER A 187 5.73 -9.77 21.02
C SER A 187 5.82 -10.88 22.07
N LYS A 188 4.72 -11.64 22.27
CA LYS A 188 4.71 -12.81 23.15
C LYS A 188 5.54 -13.97 22.60
N ALA A 189 5.51 -14.19 21.28
CA ALA A 189 6.25 -15.27 20.61
C ALA A 189 7.76 -14.99 20.55
N ALA A 190 8.15 -13.73 20.36
CA ALA A 190 9.55 -13.31 20.22
C ALA A 190 10.38 -13.44 21.51
N SER A 191 9.78 -13.68 22.68
CA SER A 191 10.50 -13.87 23.96
C SER A 191 11.55 -12.76 24.23
N VAL A 192 11.14 -11.50 24.07
CA VAL A 192 12.04 -10.35 24.21
C VAL A 192 12.22 -9.97 25.68
N SER A 193 13.46 -9.73 26.10
CA SER A 193 13.84 -9.16 27.40
C SER A 193 14.23 -7.69 27.25
N ALA A 194 13.99 -6.87 28.28
CA ALA A 194 14.44 -5.47 28.32
C ALA A 194 15.98 -5.31 28.26
N SER A 195 16.73 -6.39 28.51
CA SER A 195 18.19 -6.43 28.35
C SER A 195 18.64 -6.75 26.92
N ASP A 196 17.73 -7.22 26.07
CA ASP A 196 18.06 -7.57 24.68
C ASP A 196 18.31 -6.31 23.87
N THR A 197 19.33 -6.35 23.01
CA THR A 197 19.74 -5.21 22.19
C THR A 197 19.43 -5.45 20.71
N CYS A 198 19.10 -4.37 20.02
CA CYS A 198 19.06 -4.32 18.56
C CYS A 198 20.14 -3.35 18.08
N PHE A 199 21.07 -3.84 17.25
CA PHE A 199 22.16 -3.03 16.73
C PHE A 199 21.84 -2.50 15.33
N VAL A 200 22.03 -1.20 15.13
CA VAL A 200 21.66 -0.49 13.89
C VAL A 200 22.90 -0.17 13.06
N MET A 201 23.00 -0.81 11.90
CA MET A 201 24.02 -0.59 10.87
C MET A 201 23.46 0.41 9.87
N MET A 202 23.99 1.64 9.85
CA MET A 202 23.43 2.71 9.01
C MET A 202 24.46 3.78 8.64
N PRO A 203 24.20 4.57 7.59
CA PRO A 203 25.03 5.74 7.28
C PRO A 203 24.90 6.82 8.37
N PHE A 204 26.04 7.37 8.82
CA PHE A 204 26.07 8.45 9.82
C PHE A 204 25.76 9.83 9.26
N ALA A 205 26.03 10.05 7.97
CA ALA A 205 25.84 11.35 7.34
C ALA A 205 24.35 11.72 7.24
N ALA A 206 24.06 13.02 7.34
CA ALA A 206 22.72 13.53 7.06
C ALA A 206 22.33 13.25 5.59
N PRO A 207 21.04 12.99 5.31
CA PRO A 207 19.92 12.99 6.25
C PRO A 207 19.76 11.69 7.05
N LEU A 208 20.32 10.57 6.58
CA LEU A 208 20.09 9.23 7.13
C LEU A 208 20.49 9.11 8.60
N GLY A 209 21.61 9.70 9.01
CA GLY A 209 22.06 9.67 10.41
C GLY A 209 21.03 10.21 11.41
N GLN A 210 20.13 11.10 10.99
CA GLN A 210 19.04 11.62 11.83
C GLN A 210 17.90 10.62 12.02
N TYR A 211 17.78 9.62 11.15
CA TYR A 211 16.71 8.62 11.21
C TYR A 211 16.90 7.67 12.38
N TYR A 212 18.10 7.55 12.93
CA TYR A 212 18.34 6.76 14.14
C TYR A 212 17.40 7.18 15.28
N ARG A 213 17.51 8.43 15.73
CA ARG A 213 16.72 8.97 16.84
C ARG A 213 15.23 9.13 16.50
N LYS A 214 14.91 9.37 15.22
CA LYS A 214 13.52 9.66 14.80
C LYS A 214 12.72 8.42 14.45
N ILE A 215 13.37 7.34 14.02
CA ILE A 215 12.73 6.17 13.41
C ILE A 215 13.19 4.88 14.10
N PHE A 216 14.49 4.57 14.01
CA PHE A 216 14.97 3.24 14.40
C PHE A 216 14.94 3.04 15.92
N GLU A 217 15.36 4.03 16.71
CA GLU A 217 15.28 3.97 18.18
C GLU A 217 13.82 3.80 18.66
N PRO A 218 12.85 4.64 18.25
CA PRO A 218 11.44 4.42 18.58
C PRO A 218 10.88 3.06 18.15
N ALA A 219 11.28 2.55 16.98
CA ALA A 219 10.84 1.24 16.49
C ALA A 219 11.38 0.08 17.33
N ILE A 220 12.65 0.15 17.71
CA ILE A 220 13.33 -0.84 18.55
C ILE A 220 12.73 -0.84 19.96
N GLU A 221 12.54 0.33 20.56
CA GLU A 221 11.91 0.47 21.87
C GLU A 221 10.47 -0.05 21.86
N LYS A 222 9.73 0.21 20.78
CA LYS A 222 8.38 -0.34 20.57
C LYS A 222 8.36 -1.86 20.50
N ALA A 223 9.41 -2.49 19.96
CA ALA A 223 9.60 -3.94 19.97
C ALA A 223 10.10 -4.49 21.33
N GLY A 224 10.40 -3.61 22.30
CA GLY A 224 10.81 -3.99 23.65
C GLY A 224 12.31 -4.24 23.82
N LEU A 225 13.15 -3.83 22.86
CA LEU A 225 14.61 -3.96 22.93
C LEU A 225 15.27 -2.61 23.23
N LYS A 226 16.55 -2.65 23.61
CA LYS A 226 17.41 -1.48 23.70
C LYS A 226 18.08 -1.21 22.34
N ALA A 227 17.92 0.00 21.81
CA ALA A 227 18.61 0.44 20.61
C ALA A 227 20.10 0.66 20.88
N VAL A 228 20.95 0.20 19.96
CA VAL A 228 22.39 0.41 20.00
C VAL A 228 22.88 0.83 18.61
N ARG A 229 23.67 1.89 18.56
CA ARG A 229 24.43 2.31 17.38
C ARG A 229 25.89 2.51 17.75
N ALA A 230 26.79 2.24 16.83
CA ALA A 230 28.24 2.22 17.09
C ALA A 230 28.83 3.54 17.63
N ASP A 231 28.13 4.67 17.50
CA ASP A 231 28.60 5.99 17.91
C ASP A 231 28.04 6.48 19.25
N ASP A 232 27.04 5.82 19.85
CA ASP A 232 26.44 6.24 21.13
C ASP A 232 27.44 6.13 22.31
N ASP A 233 28.58 5.47 22.11
CA ASP A 233 29.62 5.24 23.13
C ASP A 233 31.04 5.66 22.67
N LEU A 234 31.13 6.69 21.80
CA LEU A 234 32.38 7.26 21.25
C LEU A 234 33.41 7.76 22.29
N PHE A 235 33.09 7.67 23.59
CA PHE A 235 34.00 8.01 24.70
C PHE A 235 34.78 6.81 25.25
N GLY A 236 34.53 5.58 24.77
CA GLY A 236 35.27 4.38 25.15
C GLY A 236 36.63 4.24 24.46
N THR A 237 37.68 3.88 25.20
CA THR A 237 39.00 3.57 24.65
C THR A 237 38.99 2.22 23.91
N GLY A 238 39.07 2.23 22.58
CA GLY A 238 39.12 0.99 21.76
C GLY A 238 39.15 1.27 20.25
N LYS A 239 39.43 0.25 19.42
CA LYS A 239 39.30 0.40 17.96
C LYS A 239 37.81 0.38 17.61
N ILE A 240 37.37 1.26 16.72
CA ILE A 240 35.97 1.36 16.23
C ILE A 240 35.43 -0.01 15.78
N ILE A 241 36.30 -0.83 15.17
CA ILE A 241 35.93 -2.18 14.72
C ILE A 241 35.58 -3.14 15.87
N ASP A 242 36.21 -3.00 17.04
CA ASP A 242 35.93 -3.85 18.20
C ASP A 242 34.55 -3.53 18.78
N GLN A 243 34.16 -2.25 18.76
CA GLN A 243 32.83 -1.80 19.18
C GLN A 243 31.73 -2.28 18.23
N ILE A 244 31.96 -2.15 16.91
CA ILE A 244 31.05 -2.69 15.89
C ILE A 244 30.89 -4.20 16.07
N TRP A 245 32.01 -4.93 16.23
CA TRP A 245 31.99 -6.37 16.44
C TRP A 245 31.23 -6.75 17.71
N ALA A 246 31.48 -6.06 18.83
CA ALA A 246 30.75 -6.27 20.08
C ALA A 246 29.24 -5.98 19.92
N GLY A 247 28.88 -4.91 19.21
CA GLY A 247 27.49 -4.56 18.90
C GLY A 247 26.79 -5.65 18.10
N ILE A 248 27.39 -6.09 16.99
CA ILE A 248 26.85 -7.15 16.13
C ILE A 248 26.72 -8.47 16.89
N THR A 249 27.76 -8.87 17.63
CA THR A 249 27.78 -10.16 18.34
C THR A 249 26.84 -10.21 19.54
N SER A 250 26.69 -9.11 20.29
CA SER A 250 25.81 -9.07 21.47
C SER A 250 24.34 -8.87 21.13
N ALA A 251 24.03 -8.24 19.99
CA ALA A 251 22.65 -7.96 19.61
C ALA A 251 21.85 -9.22 19.30
N LYS A 252 20.58 -9.21 19.72
CA LYS A 252 19.62 -10.28 19.45
C LYS A 252 19.16 -10.25 18.00
N VAL A 253 19.08 -9.06 17.42
CA VAL A 253 18.71 -8.79 16.03
C VAL A 253 19.39 -7.52 15.55
N LEU A 254 19.56 -7.39 14.24
CA LEU A 254 20.24 -6.26 13.60
C LEU A 254 19.29 -5.53 12.65
N ILE A 255 19.52 -4.24 12.43
CA ILE A 255 18.90 -3.46 11.35
C ILE A 255 20.01 -3.01 10.39
N ALA A 256 19.78 -3.13 9.09
CA ALA A 256 20.69 -2.61 8.07
C ALA A 256 19.98 -1.60 7.17
N GLU A 257 20.43 -0.35 7.20
CA GLU A 257 19.91 0.70 6.31
C GLU A 257 20.78 0.84 5.05
N LEU A 258 20.23 0.39 3.91
CA LEU A 258 20.97 0.17 2.67
C LEU A 258 20.92 1.35 1.69
N THR A 259 20.10 2.38 1.95
CA THR A 259 20.01 3.56 1.08
C THR A 259 21.38 4.16 0.84
N SER A 260 21.62 4.62 -0.40
CA SER A 260 22.90 5.18 -0.88
C SER A 260 24.06 4.18 -0.98
N ARG A 261 23.80 2.88 -0.75
CA ARG A 261 24.79 1.81 -0.89
C ARG A 261 26.07 2.02 -0.08
N ASN A 262 25.92 2.40 1.19
CA ASN A 262 27.07 2.72 2.04
C ASN A 262 28.00 1.50 2.23
N PRO A 263 29.29 1.58 1.84
CA PRO A 263 30.22 0.44 1.94
C PRO A 263 30.44 -0.07 3.37
N ASN A 264 30.37 0.80 4.37
CA ASN A 264 30.56 0.40 5.77
C ASN A 264 29.39 -0.47 6.24
N VAL A 265 28.17 -0.11 5.87
CA VAL A 265 26.97 -0.91 6.20
C VAL A 265 27.07 -2.29 5.57
N TYR A 266 27.54 -2.40 4.32
CA TYR A 266 27.74 -3.72 3.68
C TYR A 266 28.86 -4.53 4.32
N TYR A 267 29.93 -3.88 4.79
CA TYR A 267 30.98 -4.56 5.53
C TYR A 267 30.44 -5.15 6.83
N GLU A 268 29.70 -4.37 7.61
CA GLU A 268 29.02 -4.81 8.84
C GLU A 268 28.00 -5.93 8.56
N LEU A 269 27.24 -5.80 7.47
CA LEU A 269 26.28 -6.81 7.02
C LEU A 269 26.98 -8.14 6.65
N GLY A 270 28.16 -8.07 6.06
CA GLY A 270 29.00 -9.25 5.80
C GLY A 270 29.44 -9.96 7.08
N LEU A 271 29.79 -9.21 8.13
CA LEU A 271 30.10 -9.78 9.45
C LEU A 271 28.86 -10.42 10.09
N ALA A 272 27.71 -9.75 10.01
CA ALA A 272 26.43 -10.27 10.46
C ALA A 272 26.04 -11.58 9.75
N HIS A 273 26.23 -11.63 8.43
CA HIS A 273 26.03 -12.82 7.61
C HIS A 273 26.89 -13.98 8.11
N ALA A 274 28.21 -13.76 8.27
CA ALA A 274 29.13 -14.79 8.75
C ALA A 274 28.74 -15.34 10.14
N LEU A 275 28.16 -14.49 10.99
CA LEU A 275 27.69 -14.85 12.33
C LEU A 275 26.26 -15.41 12.37
N LYS A 276 25.59 -15.53 11.21
CA LYS A 276 24.18 -15.97 11.11
C LYS A 276 23.25 -15.16 12.02
N LYS A 277 23.49 -13.87 12.11
CA LYS A 277 22.63 -12.96 12.88
C LYS A 277 21.37 -12.65 12.06
N PRO A 278 20.18 -12.63 12.68
CA PRO A 278 18.97 -12.17 12.02
C PRO A 278 19.06 -10.66 11.74
N VAL A 279 18.74 -10.25 10.51
CA VAL A 279 18.84 -8.86 10.06
C VAL A 279 17.54 -8.40 9.42
N VAL A 280 17.04 -7.25 9.87
CA VAL A 280 15.97 -6.50 9.22
C VAL A 280 16.59 -5.52 8.22
N LEU A 281 16.37 -5.76 6.93
CA LEU A 281 16.87 -4.89 5.87
C LEU A 281 15.90 -3.75 5.60
N VAL A 282 16.41 -2.52 5.51
CA VAL A 282 15.63 -1.31 5.25
C VAL A 282 16.29 -0.54 4.10
N CYS A 283 15.48 0.01 3.21
CA CYS A 283 15.98 0.82 2.10
C CYS A 283 14.92 1.79 1.57
N SER A 284 15.32 2.96 1.08
CA SER A 284 14.38 3.90 0.46
C SER A 284 13.97 3.51 -0.96
N ASN A 285 14.75 2.65 -1.64
CA ASN A 285 14.53 2.30 -3.03
C ASN A 285 15.12 0.92 -3.39
N GLU A 286 14.55 0.25 -4.38
CA GLU A 286 14.97 -1.09 -4.78
C GLU A 286 16.34 -1.11 -5.47
N GLN A 287 16.71 0.00 -6.14
CA GLN A 287 17.94 0.09 -6.90
C GLN A 287 19.17 0.00 -5.99
N ASP A 288 19.07 0.47 -4.75
CA ASP A 288 20.18 0.42 -3.79
C ASP A 288 20.43 -0.96 -3.20
N VAL A 289 19.49 -1.90 -3.36
CA VAL A 289 19.64 -3.28 -2.86
C VAL A 289 20.42 -4.15 -3.87
N PRO A 290 21.60 -4.68 -3.50
CA PRO A 290 22.38 -5.60 -4.34
C PRO A 290 21.59 -6.87 -4.63
N PHE A 291 21.85 -7.47 -5.79
CA PHE A 291 21.17 -8.70 -6.24
C PHE A 291 21.22 -9.81 -5.19
N ASP A 292 22.36 -9.98 -4.54
CA ASP A 292 22.58 -10.99 -3.49
C ASP A 292 21.70 -10.79 -2.25
N LEU A 293 21.07 -9.63 -2.04
CA LEU A 293 20.17 -9.37 -0.91
C LEU A 293 18.69 -9.33 -1.32
N LYS A 294 18.38 -9.33 -2.63
CA LYS A 294 17.00 -9.18 -3.11
C LYS A 294 16.07 -10.35 -2.80
N HIS A 295 16.63 -11.52 -2.49
CA HIS A 295 15.86 -12.69 -2.08
C HIS A 295 15.42 -12.60 -0.60
N ILE A 296 15.98 -11.64 0.14
CA ILE A 296 15.69 -11.39 1.54
C ILE A 296 14.66 -10.28 1.61
N ARG A 297 13.76 -10.36 2.59
CA ARG A 297 12.72 -9.33 2.76
C ARG A 297 13.36 -8.00 3.12
N VAL A 298 13.10 -6.98 2.29
CA VAL A 298 13.51 -5.59 2.53
C VAL A 298 12.28 -4.73 2.82
N ILE A 299 12.36 -3.90 3.85
CA ILE A 299 11.37 -2.87 4.14
C ILE A 299 11.70 -1.65 3.29
N TYR A 300 10.78 -1.31 2.38
CA TYR A 300 10.89 -0.10 1.57
C TYR A 300 10.14 1.08 2.19
N TYR A 301 10.74 2.27 2.17
CA TYR A 301 10.10 3.51 2.59
C TYR A 301 10.22 4.60 1.51
N ASP A 302 9.15 5.35 1.28
CA ASP A 302 9.13 6.44 0.31
C ASP A 302 9.18 7.79 1.03
N MET A 303 10.27 8.54 0.87
CA MET A 303 10.45 9.84 1.52
C MET A 303 9.44 10.91 1.05
N TYR A 304 8.75 10.68 -0.07
CA TYR A 304 7.72 11.57 -0.59
C TYR A 304 6.34 11.35 0.07
N ASP A 305 6.16 10.25 0.80
CA ASP A 305 4.95 10.01 1.59
C ASP A 305 5.00 10.84 2.88
N PRO A 306 4.08 11.77 3.13
CA PRO A 306 4.10 12.63 4.33
C PRO A 306 4.10 11.87 5.67
N PHE A 307 3.76 10.57 5.69
CA PHE A 307 3.71 9.73 6.88
C PHE A 307 4.73 8.58 6.86
N TRP A 308 5.71 8.63 5.95
CA TRP A 308 6.70 7.56 5.79
C TRP A 308 7.42 7.21 7.09
N GLY A 309 7.67 8.20 7.95
CA GLY A 309 8.35 8.00 9.23
C GLY A 309 7.56 7.13 10.21
N GLU A 310 6.28 7.45 10.44
CA GLU A 310 5.41 6.65 11.31
C GLU A 310 5.23 5.23 10.76
N LYS A 311 5.02 5.10 9.45
CA LYS A 311 4.90 3.80 8.78
C LYS A 311 6.16 2.96 8.93
N LEU A 312 7.33 3.57 8.79
CA LEU A 312 8.59 2.88 8.91
C LEU A 312 8.83 2.40 10.36
N ILE A 313 8.45 3.19 11.36
CA ILE A 313 8.52 2.78 12.77
C ILE A 313 7.71 1.50 13.02
N GLU A 314 6.45 1.47 12.57
CA GLU A 314 5.57 0.30 12.74
C GLU A 314 6.14 -0.94 12.05
N LYS A 315 6.51 -0.80 10.76
CA LYS A 315 7.03 -1.92 9.96
C LYS A 315 8.32 -2.47 10.53
N VAL A 316 9.23 -1.61 10.97
CA VAL A 316 10.49 -2.03 11.59
C VAL A 316 10.22 -2.77 12.90
N ALA A 317 9.34 -2.26 13.77
CA ALA A 317 9.00 -2.91 15.04
C ALA A 317 8.41 -4.31 14.83
N GLU A 318 7.48 -4.46 13.88
CA GLU A 318 6.90 -5.76 13.52
C GLU A 318 7.94 -6.74 12.98
N ASN A 319 8.81 -6.29 12.08
CA ASN A 319 9.83 -7.15 11.48
C ASN A 319 10.94 -7.51 12.46
N ILE A 320 11.26 -6.66 13.43
CA ILE A 320 12.14 -7.01 14.56
C ILE A 320 11.56 -8.20 15.33
N LEU A 321 10.29 -8.13 15.73
CA LEU A 321 9.65 -9.21 16.46
C LEU A 321 9.55 -10.49 15.63
N SER A 322 9.23 -10.37 14.34
CA SER A 322 9.20 -11.50 13.41
C SER A 322 10.58 -12.14 13.22
N ALA A 323 11.64 -11.33 13.07
CA ALA A 323 13.00 -11.81 12.92
C ALA A 323 13.49 -12.55 14.17
N ILE A 324 13.09 -12.10 15.36
CA ILE A 324 13.41 -12.78 16.61
C ILE A 324 12.62 -14.09 16.75
N ALA A 325 11.34 -14.09 16.39
CA ALA A 325 10.49 -15.28 16.47
C ALA A 325 10.87 -16.35 15.43
N ASN A 326 11.29 -15.92 14.23
CA ASN A 326 11.67 -16.79 13.11
C ASN A 326 13.04 -16.38 12.53
N PRO A 327 14.15 -16.63 13.24
CA PRO A 327 15.47 -16.16 12.81
C PRO A 327 15.91 -16.70 11.45
N SER A 328 15.53 -17.93 11.10
CA SER A 328 15.89 -18.55 9.82
C SER A 328 15.39 -17.80 8.58
N GLU A 329 14.30 -17.03 8.69
CA GLU A 329 13.74 -16.26 7.57
C GLU A 329 14.47 -14.93 7.33
N THR A 330 15.33 -14.53 8.27
CA THR A 330 16.00 -13.21 8.28
C THR A 330 17.52 -13.33 8.42
N ILE A 331 18.03 -14.55 8.45
CA ILE A 331 19.44 -14.87 8.28
C ILE A 331 19.74 -14.80 6.78
N LEU A 332 20.89 -14.22 6.41
CA LEU A 332 21.22 -13.85 5.04
C LEU A 332 21.68 -15.03 4.14
N PHE A 333 21.12 -16.23 4.31
CA PHE A 333 21.53 -17.50 3.67
C PHE A 333 20.55 -18.03 2.61
#